data_AF-A0A8T0T2J0-F1
#
_entry.id   AF-A0A8T0T2J0-F1
#
_cell.length_a   1.000
_cell.length_b   1.000
_cell.length_c   1.000
_cell.angle_alpha   90.00
_cell.angle_beta   90.00
_cell.angle_gamma   90.00
#
_symmetry.space_group_name_H-M   'P 1'
#
loop_
_entity.id
_entity.type
_entity.pdbx_description
1 polymer ?
#
loop_
_entity_poly.entity_id
_entity_poly.type
_entity_poly.pdbx_seq_one_letter_code
_entity_poly.pdbx_strand_id
1 'polypeptide(L)'
;MVTNFLHKYQFQNHQLALPKKQFVTYAVYALIAVAFLHFLLFYPAPASEKPVVAARVQEEEVAAAVSARVNAREQLLPPPPPPRRRDVALGNPQAMEEVAVPPPPCDYSDGEWVPDARPPLYNGTSCGTIKDGQNCMAHGRPDTGYHYWRWRPRQCDLPAFSPEAFLRWLHNKHLAFVGDSLARNQAESLLCLLASRSPTELVHRDGEENRFRRFAFREFNATVSVLWSPFLVKATEKAERAGVRHNHVFLDAFDERWMSQLGAVDAAVLSVGHWFLLPGVYHDGGRVVACHDCADLNHTETDFFGAFRDAVHRTLAEVARRHGGGGGAGEEKVVALTTFSPAHFEGDWDKSGACPKKRPYRPGEKGLGYTEAEMRRTVVEAVRAAAGSVSGLRFAALDVTALANLRPDGHPGPYMRKDPFGGGGGETGDGRVPNDCVHWCMPGPVDTFNEILLQTLR
;
A
#
# COMPACT_ATOMS: atom_id res chain seq x y z
N MET A 1 26.61 -75.98 20.99
CA MET A 1 26.31 -75.17 19.80
C MET A 1 26.36 -73.71 20.25
N VAL A 2 27.55 -73.09 20.36
CA VAL A 2 28.30 -72.33 19.33
C VAL A 2 27.53 -71.06 18.92
N THR A 3 27.98 -69.81 19.12
CA THR A 3 29.14 -69.20 19.83
C THR A 3 28.97 -67.67 19.90
N ASN A 4 29.38 -67.07 21.02
CA ASN A 4 30.21 -65.85 21.22
C ASN A 4 30.03 -64.58 20.36
N PHE A 5 29.72 -63.48 21.05
CA PHE A 5 30.07 -62.12 20.66
C PHE A 5 31.11 -61.56 21.65
N LEU A 6 32.29 -61.17 21.16
CA LEU A 6 33.22 -60.28 21.87
C LEU A 6 34.03 -59.44 20.88
N HIS A 7 34.09 -58.15 21.22
CA HIS A 7 34.71 -56.99 20.58
C HIS A 7 36.06 -57.15 19.86
N LYS A 8 36.25 -56.36 18.79
CA LYS A 8 37.53 -55.67 18.51
C LYS A 8 37.30 -54.34 17.76
N TYR A 9 37.78 -53.25 18.36
CA TYR A 9 37.95 -51.92 17.77
C TYR A 9 39.15 -51.94 16.80
N GLN A 10 39.02 -51.31 15.63
CA GLN A 10 40.13 -51.02 14.72
C GLN A 10 40.09 -49.55 14.30
N PHE A 11 41.15 -48.81 14.66
CA PHE A 11 41.47 -47.48 14.15
C PHE A 11 41.89 -47.58 12.68
N GLN A 12 41.29 -46.78 11.78
CA GLN A 12 41.80 -46.55 10.43
C GLN A 12 42.18 -45.08 10.25
N ASN A 13 43.47 -44.85 9.99
CA ASN A 13 44.04 -43.61 9.45
C ASN A 13 43.37 -43.28 8.10
N HIS A 14 42.75 -42.11 7.99
CA HIS A 14 42.40 -41.53 6.69
C HIS A 14 43.45 -40.51 6.27
N GLN A 15 44.21 -40.85 5.24
CA GLN A 15 45.01 -39.89 4.49
C GLN A 15 44.08 -38.89 3.79
N LEU A 16 44.29 -37.59 4.04
CA LEU A 16 43.65 -36.51 3.30
C LEU A 16 44.19 -36.47 1.86
N ALA A 17 43.54 -37.20 0.97
CA ALA A 17 43.71 -37.04 -0.48
C ALA A 17 42.48 -36.32 -1.04
N LEU A 18 42.60 -35.00 -1.22
CA LEU A 18 41.58 -34.23 -1.93
C LEU A 18 41.53 -34.67 -3.41
N PRO A 19 40.36 -35.02 -3.96
CA PRO A 19 40.25 -35.42 -5.36
C PRO A 19 40.69 -34.29 -6.28
N LYS A 20 41.46 -34.60 -7.34
CA LYS A 20 42.04 -33.63 -8.30
C LYS A 20 41.05 -32.57 -8.79
N LYS A 21 39.75 -32.90 -8.91
CA LYS A 21 38.70 -31.95 -9.29
C LYS A 21 38.50 -30.82 -8.28
N GLN A 22 38.56 -31.09 -6.98
CA GLN A 22 38.44 -30.06 -5.94
C GLN A 22 39.66 -29.15 -5.89
N PHE A 23 40.87 -29.69 -6.13
CA PHE A 23 42.09 -28.88 -6.18
C PHE A 23 42.06 -27.87 -7.33
N VAL A 24 41.58 -28.26 -8.51
CA VAL A 24 41.42 -27.36 -9.66
C VAL A 24 40.41 -26.25 -9.33
N THR A 25 39.29 -26.59 -8.71
CA THR A 25 38.28 -25.62 -8.31
C THR A 25 38.84 -24.58 -7.32
N TYR A 26 39.58 -25.02 -6.29
CA TYR A 26 40.20 -24.10 -5.33
C TYR A 26 41.31 -23.24 -5.97
N ALA A 27 42.09 -23.81 -6.90
CA ALA A 27 43.09 -23.05 -7.63
C ALA A 27 42.46 -21.95 -8.51
N VAL A 28 41.32 -22.22 -9.16
CA VAL A 28 40.60 -21.21 -9.94
C VAL A 28 40.07 -20.09 -9.04
N TYR A 29 39.47 -20.41 -7.90
CA TYR A 29 39.00 -19.39 -6.95
C TYR A 29 40.14 -18.52 -6.41
N ALA A 30 41.30 -19.12 -6.12
CA ALA A 30 42.48 -18.37 -5.69
C ALA A 30 42.99 -17.41 -6.77
N LEU A 31 43.01 -17.85 -8.04
CA LEU A 31 43.44 -17.01 -9.16
C LEU A 31 42.48 -15.84 -9.42
N ILE A 32 41.16 -16.05 -9.29
CA ILE A 32 40.16 -14.98 -9.40
C ILE A 32 40.37 -13.93 -8.30
N ALA A 33 40.61 -14.35 -7.06
CA ALA A 33 40.86 -13.44 -5.94
C ALA A 33 42.14 -12.61 -6.16
N VAL A 34 43.22 -13.23 -6.67
CA VAL A 34 44.46 -12.53 -7.00
C VAL A 34 44.26 -11.54 -8.15
N ALA A 35 43.50 -11.92 -9.19
CA ALA A 35 43.20 -11.03 -10.31
C ALA A 35 42.36 -9.81 -9.86
N PHE A 36 41.40 -10.01 -8.95
CA PHE A 36 40.59 -8.93 -8.40
C PHE A 36 41.43 -7.98 -7.53
N LEU A 37 42.32 -8.53 -6.70
CA LEU A 37 43.25 -7.74 -5.90
C LEU A 37 44.21 -6.93 -6.79
N HIS A 38 44.74 -7.54 -7.85
CA HIS A 38 45.58 -6.85 -8.83
C HIS A 38 44.79 -5.74 -9.56
N PHE A 39 43.53 -5.98 -9.90
CA PHE A 39 42.69 -4.94 -10.50
C PHE A 39 42.52 -3.74 -9.57
N LEU A 40 42.23 -3.98 -8.29
CA LEU A 40 42.07 -2.90 -7.30
C LEU A 40 43.37 -2.13 -7.02
N LEU A 41 44.52 -2.81 -7.04
CA LEU A 41 45.82 -2.18 -6.76
C LEU A 41 46.37 -1.38 -7.94
N PHE A 42 46.14 -1.83 -9.18
CA PHE A 42 46.75 -1.24 -10.36
C PHE A 42 45.78 -0.40 -11.22
N TYR A 43 44.47 -0.46 -10.95
CA TYR A 43 43.45 0.37 -11.60
C TYR A 43 42.56 1.05 -10.55
N PRO A 44 43.11 1.95 -9.71
CA PRO A 44 42.30 2.74 -8.80
C PRO A 44 41.29 3.57 -9.61
N ALA A 45 40.01 3.44 -9.28
CA ALA A 45 38.96 4.25 -9.87
C ALA A 45 39.28 5.75 -9.65
N PRO A 46 39.15 6.61 -10.68
CA PRO A 46 39.42 8.03 -10.51
C PRO A 46 38.49 8.62 -9.45
N ALA A 47 39.07 9.31 -8.48
CA ALA A 47 38.33 10.08 -7.49
C ALA A 47 37.48 11.13 -8.22
N SER A 48 36.17 11.13 -7.93
CA SER A 48 35.25 12.13 -8.44
C SER A 48 35.64 13.51 -7.90
N GLU A 49 36.27 14.32 -8.74
CA GLU A 49 36.48 15.74 -8.47
C GLU A 49 35.12 16.44 -8.42
N LYS A 50 34.75 16.93 -7.23
CA LYS A 50 33.67 17.92 -7.10
C LYS A 50 34.19 19.27 -7.63
N PRO A 51 33.42 20.01 -8.44
CA PRO A 51 33.86 21.33 -8.87
C PRO A 51 33.84 22.30 -7.68
N VAL A 52 35.01 22.88 -7.42
CA VAL A 52 35.21 24.04 -6.55
C VAL A 52 34.59 25.25 -7.25
N VAL A 53 33.52 25.80 -6.68
CA VAL A 53 33.04 27.14 -7.06
C VAL A 53 33.91 28.15 -6.32
N ALA A 54 34.70 28.90 -7.09
CA ALA A 54 35.48 30.01 -6.61
C ALA A 54 34.56 31.11 -6.05
N ALA A 55 34.64 31.33 -4.73
CA ALA A 55 34.16 32.56 -4.12
C ALA A 55 35.06 33.71 -4.59
N ARG A 56 34.48 34.70 -5.28
CA ARG A 56 35.08 36.02 -5.41
C ARG A 56 34.14 37.03 -4.77
N VAL A 57 34.68 37.63 -3.71
CA VAL A 57 34.15 38.75 -2.96
C VAL A 57 34.05 39.97 -3.87
N GLN A 58 32.88 40.60 -3.87
CA GLN A 58 32.73 42.05 -3.99
C GLN A 58 31.47 42.43 -3.19
N GLU A 59 31.64 42.54 -1.87
CA GLU A 59 30.85 43.47 -1.06
C GLU A 59 31.35 44.88 -1.38
N GLU A 60 30.45 45.76 -1.80
CA GLU A 60 30.18 47.07 -1.20
C GLU A 60 29.29 47.90 -2.15
N GLU A 61 28.42 48.73 -1.57
CA GLU A 61 27.53 49.70 -2.22
C GLU A 61 26.33 49.17 -3.03
N VAL A 62 25.25 48.72 -2.35
CA VAL A 62 23.89 49.28 -2.54
C VAL A 62 23.05 49.03 -1.27
N ALA A 63 23.53 49.51 -0.12
CA ALA A 63 22.76 49.52 1.13
C ALA A 63 22.53 50.97 1.61
N ALA A 64 22.10 51.85 0.70
CA ALA A 64 21.78 53.24 1.02
C ALA A 64 20.81 53.85 -0.02
N ALA A 65 19.69 53.19 -0.33
CA ALA A 65 18.67 53.82 -1.20
C ALA A 65 17.21 53.38 -1.01
N VAL A 66 16.87 52.44 -0.12
CA VAL A 66 15.48 51.95 -0.01
C VAL A 66 14.88 52.03 1.41
N SER A 67 15.59 52.66 2.37
CA SER A 67 15.09 52.84 3.75
C SER A 67 14.48 54.23 4.03
N ALA A 68 14.16 55.02 3.00
CA ALA A 68 13.44 56.28 3.17
C ALA A 68 12.36 56.42 2.08
N ARG A 69 11.10 56.62 2.52
CA ARG A 69 9.83 56.49 1.77
C ARG A 69 9.40 55.02 1.73
N VAL A 70 8.48 54.54 2.56
CA VAL A 70 7.12 55.03 2.72
C VAL A 70 6.63 54.71 4.14
N ASN A 71 6.46 55.74 4.95
CA ASN A 71 5.48 55.75 6.02
C ASN A 71 4.84 57.14 6.02
N ALA A 72 3.54 57.19 6.29
CA ALA A 72 2.62 58.33 6.19
C ALA A 72 2.03 58.63 4.79
N ARG A 73 0.92 57.94 4.45
CA ARG A 73 -0.34 58.62 4.10
C ARG A 73 -1.54 57.66 4.21
N GLU A 74 -2.05 57.50 5.43
CA GLU A 74 -3.47 57.27 5.65
C GLU A 74 -4.22 58.50 5.16
N GLN A 75 -5.05 58.36 4.12
CA GLN A 75 -6.22 59.20 3.84
C GLN A 75 -7.03 58.66 2.65
N LEU A 76 -8.24 58.21 2.96
CA LEU A 76 -9.46 58.20 2.12
C LEU A 76 -9.50 57.26 0.90
N LEU A 77 -9.85 55.99 1.17
CA LEU A 77 -10.58 55.17 0.20
C LEU A 77 -12.06 55.63 0.15
N PRO A 78 -12.71 55.69 -1.02
CA PRO A 78 -14.08 56.17 -1.15
C PRO A 78 -15.08 55.23 -0.45
N PRO A 79 -16.19 55.76 0.11
CA PRO A 79 -17.19 54.94 0.77
C PRO A 79 -17.91 54.01 -0.22
N PRO A 80 -18.38 52.83 0.24
CA PRO A 80 -19.14 51.91 -0.59
C PRO A 80 -20.43 52.57 -1.12
N PRO A 81 -20.92 52.16 -2.30
CA PRO A 81 -22.13 52.75 -2.89
C PRO A 81 -23.34 52.55 -1.98
N PRO A 82 -24.28 53.51 -1.95
CA PRO A 82 -25.45 53.44 -1.08
C PRO A 82 -26.34 52.24 -1.46
N PRO A 83 -27.08 51.67 -0.49
CA PRO A 83 -28.00 50.58 -0.76
C PRO A 83 -29.05 51.05 -1.76
N ARG A 84 -29.29 50.25 -2.81
CA ARG A 84 -30.38 50.50 -3.76
C ARG A 84 -31.68 50.58 -2.98
N ARG A 85 -32.45 51.65 -3.21
CA ARG A 85 -33.82 51.80 -2.74
C ARG A 85 -34.60 50.55 -3.16
N ARG A 86 -35.27 49.92 -2.19
CA ARG A 86 -36.38 49.01 -2.48
C ARG A 86 -37.50 49.85 -3.10
N ASP A 87 -37.66 49.75 -4.41
CA ASP A 87 -38.94 50.05 -5.02
C ASP A 87 -39.93 48.98 -4.55
N VAL A 88 -40.95 49.42 -3.83
CA VAL A 88 -42.08 48.59 -3.43
C VAL A 88 -42.89 48.30 -4.69
N ALA A 89 -42.58 47.19 -5.35
CA ALA A 89 -43.47 46.59 -6.33
C ALA A 89 -44.34 45.56 -5.60
N LEU A 90 -45.64 45.86 -5.52
CA LEU A 90 -46.67 44.96 -5.05
C LEU A 90 -46.75 43.72 -5.96
N GLY A 91 -46.64 42.53 -5.35
CA GLY A 91 -47.25 41.29 -5.86
C GLY A 91 -46.33 40.32 -6.60
N ASN A 92 -45.84 39.29 -5.90
CA ASN A 92 -46.16 37.88 -6.20
C ASN A 92 -45.67 36.99 -5.04
N PRO A 93 -46.50 36.15 -4.40
CA PRO A 93 -46.01 35.17 -3.44
C PRO A 93 -45.47 33.94 -4.18
N GLN A 94 -44.38 33.37 -3.66
CA GLN A 94 -43.70 32.13 -4.05
C GLN A 94 -42.50 32.28 -5.01
N ALA A 95 -41.35 32.60 -4.42
CA ALA A 95 -40.11 31.93 -4.77
C ALA A 95 -39.40 31.62 -3.44
N MET A 96 -39.65 30.42 -2.93
CA MET A 96 -38.89 29.86 -1.82
C MET A 96 -37.49 29.64 -2.36
N GLU A 97 -36.49 30.33 -1.81
CA GLU A 97 -35.08 30.07 -2.10
C GLU A 97 -34.81 28.62 -1.68
N GLU A 98 -34.72 27.72 -2.66
CA GLU A 98 -34.27 26.35 -2.44
C GLU A 98 -32.88 26.45 -1.85
N VAL A 99 -32.77 26.19 -0.55
CA VAL A 99 -31.49 25.87 0.08
C VAL A 99 -30.97 24.67 -0.68
N ALA A 100 -30.01 24.92 -1.59
CA ALA A 100 -29.40 23.89 -2.40
C ALA A 100 -28.85 22.83 -1.44
N VAL A 101 -29.51 21.68 -1.40
CA VAL A 101 -29.04 20.51 -0.68
C VAL A 101 -27.65 20.23 -1.27
N PRO A 102 -26.58 20.21 -0.46
CA PRO A 102 -25.26 19.88 -0.98
C PRO A 102 -25.37 18.54 -1.73
N PRO A 103 -24.78 18.45 -2.93
CA PRO A 103 -24.92 17.24 -3.74
C PRO A 103 -24.49 16.03 -2.89
N PRO A 104 -25.19 14.89 -3.04
CA PRO A 104 -24.83 13.69 -2.30
C PRO A 104 -23.35 13.35 -2.54
N PRO A 105 -22.66 12.79 -1.53
CA PRO A 105 -21.29 12.34 -1.68
C PRO A 105 -21.15 11.47 -2.94
N CYS A 106 -20.13 11.74 -3.75
CA CYS A 106 -19.92 11.06 -5.01
C CYS A 106 -19.69 9.56 -4.80
N ASP A 107 -20.49 8.74 -5.48
CA ASP A 107 -20.31 7.30 -5.54
C ASP A 107 -19.26 6.96 -6.59
N TYR A 108 -18.04 6.67 -6.13
CA TYR A 108 -16.92 6.26 -6.98
C TYR A 108 -16.96 4.76 -7.35
N SER A 109 -17.91 3.98 -6.82
CA SER A 109 -17.91 2.52 -6.97
C SER A 109 -18.44 2.03 -8.32
N ASP A 110 -19.16 2.88 -9.06
CA ASP A 110 -19.67 2.60 -10.42
C ASP A 110 -19.14 3.60 -11.45
N GLY A 111 -18.61 3.06 -12.55
CA GLY A 111 -17.86 3.81 -13.54
C GLY A 111 -17.28 2.93 -14.63
N GLU A 112 -16.32 3.49 -15.36
CA GLU A 112 -15.55 2.77 -16.36
C GLU A 112 -14.12 3.31 -16.46
N TRP A 113 -13.21 2.46 -16.93
CA TRP A 113 -11.85 2.87 -17.25
C TRP A 113 -11.80 3.49 -18.64
N VAL A 114 -11.29 4.72 -18.72
CA VAL A 114 -11.10 5.44 -19.97
C VAL A 114 -9.61 5.72 -20.22
N PRO A 115 -9.16 5.75 -21.48
CA PRO A 115 -7.79 6.14 -21.79
C PRO A 115 -7.47 7.54 -21.29
N ASP A 116 -6.28 7.72 -20.73
CA ASP A 116 -5.76 8.99 -20.23
C ASP A 116 -4.34 9.20 -20.73
N ALA A 117 -4.12 10.27 -21.51
CA ALA A 117 -2.82 10.57 -22.10
C ALA A 117 -1.82 11.16 -21.07
N ARG A 118 -2.27 11.46 -19.86
CA ARG A 118 -1.39 12.00 -18.82
C ARG A 118 -0.37 10.94 -18.37
N PRO A 119 0.93 11.30 -18.29
CA PRO A 119 1.93 10.39 -17.76
C PRO A 119 1.75 10.20 -16.24
N PRO A 120 2.19 9.07 -15.69
CA PRO A 120 2.28 8.89 -14.24
C PRO A 120 3.10 9.99 -13.55
N LEU A 121 2.73 10.33 -12.32
CA LEU A 121 3.43 11.35 -11.52
C LEU A 121 4.82 10.91 -11.04
N TYR A 122 5.11 9.61 -11.12
CA TYR A 122 6.39 9.02 -10.75
C TYR A 122 6.68 7.82 -11.63
N ASN A 123 7.92 7.33 -11.60
CA ASN A 123 8.32 6.10 -12.27
C ASN A 123 9.13 5.21 -11.34
N GLY A 124 9.52 4.03 -11.84
CA GLY A 124 10.26 3.03 -11.06
C GLY A 124 11.63 3.47 -10.53
N THR A 125 12.20 4.59 -11.01
CA THR A 125 13.50 5.11 -10.54
C THR A 125 13.37 6.36 -9.66
N SER A 126 12.27 7.10 -9.77
CA SER A 126 12.05 8.33 -9.02
C SER A 126 11.49 8.10 -7.61
N CYS A 127 11.03 6.88 -7.30
CA CYS A 127 10.44 6.54 -6.00
C CYS A 127 11.17 5.39 -5.31
N GLY A 128 11.78 5.67 -4.15
CA GLY A 128 12.53 4.69 -3.36
C GLY A 128 11.68 3.82 -2.41
N THR A 129 10.36 4.00 -2.35
CA THR A 129 9.48 3.25 -1.44
C THR A 129 8.80 2.05 -2.08
N ILE A 130 8.92 1.87 -3.41
CA ILE A 130 8.31 0.77 -4.15
C ILE A 130 8.96 -0.55 -3.69
N LYS A 131 8.16 -1.51 -3.20
CA LYS A 131 8.64 -2.87 -3.00
C LYS A 131 9.12 -3.46 -4.33
N ASP A 132 10.30 -4.08 -4.33
CA ASP A 132 10.99 -4.62 -5.52
C ASP A 132 10.04 -5.36 -6.49
N GLY A 133 9.30 -6.36 -6.00
CA GLY A 133 8.35 -7.14 -6.81
C GLY A 133 7.17 -6.38 -7.44
N GLN A 134 6.97 -5.11 -7.08
CA GLN A 134 5.93 -4.23 -7.62
C GLN A 134 6.50 -3.18 -8.59
N ASN A 135 7.83 -3.11 -8.74
CA ASN A 135 8.53 -2.21 -9.66
C ASN A 135 8.65 -2.80 -11.08
N CYS A 136 7.50 -3.03 -11.71
CA CYS A 136 7.40 -3.72 -12.99
C CYS A 136 8.23 -3.06 -14.11
N MET A 137 8.30 -1.72 -14.11
CA MET A 137 9.12 -0.97 -15.06
C MET A 137 10.62 -1.26 -14.89
N ALA A 138 11.13 -1.24 -13.65
CA ALA A 138 12.53 -1.54 -13.37
C ALA A 138 12.89 -3.01 -13.68
N HIS A 139 11.90 -3.88 -13.75
CA HIS A 139 12.01 -5.29 -14.11
C HIS A 139 11.83 -5.57 -15.60
N GLY A 140 11.72 -4.53 -16.43
CA GLY A 140 11.71 -4.67 -17.89
C GLY A 140 10.37 -5.13 -18.45
N ARG A 141 9.25 -4.90 -17.74
CA ARG A 141 7.92 -5.15 -18.29
C ARG A 141 7.73 -4.35 -19.59
N PRO A 142 7.47 -5.01 -20.74
CA PRO A 142 7.49 -4.35 -22.04
C PRO A 142 6.20 -3.59 -22.38
N ASP A 143 5.05 -4.03 -21.86
CA ASP A 143 3.78 -3.34 -22.07
C ASP A 143 3.61 -2.23 -21.03
N THR A 144 3.51 -0.98 -21.48
CA THR A 144 3.38 0.21 -20.61
C THR A 144 1.98 0.84 -20.66
N GLY A 145 1.08 0.28 -21.46
CA GLY A 145 -0.27 0.81 -21.67
C GLY A 145 -1.13 0.87 -20.41
N TYR A 146 -0.84 0.05 -19.40
CA TYR A 146 -1.59 -0.02 -18.15
C TYR A 146 -1.48 1.25 -17.29
N HIS A 147 -0.48 2.10 -17.55
CA HIS A 147 -0.32 3.40 -16.88
C HIS A 147 -1.31 4.47 -17.36
N TYR A 148 -1.87 4.31 -18.56
CA TYR A 148 -2.60 5.37 -19.27
C TYR A 148 -4.11 5.17 -19.21
N TRP A 149 -4.60 4.86 -18.01
CA TRP A 149 -6.01 4.63 -17.72
C TRP A 149 -6.44 5.43 -16.51
N ARG A 150 -7.63 6.02 -16.59
CA ARG A 150 -8.27 6.73 -15.48
C ARG A 150 -9.66 6.16 -15.25
N TRP A 151 -10.02 6.04 -13.98
CA TRP A 151 -11.38 5.72 -13.59
C TRP A 151 -12.29 6.94 -13.76
N ARG A 152 -13.38 6.76 -14.50
CA ARG A 152 -14.44 7.75 -14.66
C ARG A 152 -15.71 7.23 -13.97
N PRO A 153 -16.05 7.72 -12.77
CA PRO A 153 -17.33 7.41 -12.15
C PRO A 153 -18.49 7.86 -13.02
N ARG A 154 -19.65 7.20 -12.93
CA ARG A 154 -20.83 7.57 -13.75
C ARG A 154 -21.54 8.81 -13.27
N GLN A 155 -21.53 9.04 -11.96
CA GLN A 155 -22.41 10.01 -11.31
C GLN A 155 -21.70 11.32 -10.93
N CYS A 156 -20.38 11.38 -11.16
CA CYS A 156 -19.54 12.46 -10.67
C CYS A 156 -18.13 12.40 -11.26
N ASP A 157 -17.39 13.49 -11.09
CA ASP A 157 -15.99 13.58 -11.48
C ASP A 157 -15.08 13.13 -10.32
N LEU A 158 -14.19 12.18 -10.60
CA LEU A 158 -13.03 11.91 -9.75
C LEU A 158 -11.87 12.77 -10.26
N PRO A 159 -11.39 13.80 -9.53
CA PRO A 159 -10.26 14.62 -9.96
C PRO A 159 -8.95 13.81 -10.04
N ALA A 160 -8.00 14.25 -10.85
CA ALA A 160 -6.67 13.64 -10.84
C ALA A 160 -5.98 13.84 -9.48
N PHE A 161 -5.12 12.90 -9.13
CA PHE A 161 -4.35 13.01 -7.90
C PHE A 161 -3.58 14.34 -7.84
N SER A 162 -3.71 15.05 -6.72
CA SER A 162 -2.96 16.27 -6.44
C SER A 162 -2.08 16.05 -5.21
N PRO A 163 -0.76 15.85 -5.39
CA PRO A 163 0.17 15.70 -4.28
C PRO A 163 0.11 16.87 -3.31
N GLU A 164 0.03 18.09 -3.84
CA GLU A 164 -0.11 19.32 -3.07
C GLU A 164 -1.40 19.32 -2.23
N ALA A 165 -2.55 18.97 -2.82
CA ALA A 165 -3.80 18.98 -2.07
C ALA A 165 -3.84 17.89 -0.99
N PHE A 166 -3.25 16.72 -1.24
CA PHE A 166 -3.15 15.67 -0.23
C PHE A 166 -2.19 16.08 0.90
N LEU A 167 -1.01 16.63 0.59
CA LEU A 167 -0.06 17.10 1.60
C LEU A 167 -0.62 18.24 2.46
N ARG A 168 -1.41 19.15 1.88
CA ARG A 168 -2.13 20.18 2.65
C ARG A 168 -3.16 19.58 3.59
N TRP A 169 -3.91 18.57 3.15
CA TRP A 169 -4.82 17.85 4.03
C TRP A 169 -4.04 17.15 5.16
N LEU A 170 -2.89 16.55 4.84
CA LEU A 170 -2.03 15.84 5.79
C LEU A 170 -1.22 16.77 6.72
N HIS A 171 -1.30 18.09 6.54
CA HIS A 171 -0.52 19.04 7.31
C HIS A 171 -0.83 18.93 8.81
N ASN A 172 0.21 18.74 9.64
CA ASN A 172 0.10 18.43 11.07
C ASN A 172 -0.66 17.13 11.41
N LYS A 173 -0.77 16.18 10.47
CA LYS A 173 -1.50 14.92 10.67
C LYS A 173 -0.62 13.68 10.56
N HIS A 174 -1.10 12.60 11.16
CA HIS A 174 -0.61 11.25 11.01
C HIS A 174 -1.66 10.35 10.33
N LEU A 175 -1.32 9.87 9.12
CA LEU A 175 -2.08 8.86 8.38
C LEU A 175 -1.45 7.47 8.59
N ALA A 176 -2.25 6.46 8.91
CA ALA A 176 -1.79 5.08 9.05
C ALA A 176 -2.49 4.14 8.07
N PHE A 177 -1.72 3.43 7.25
CA PHE A 177 -2.19 2.26 6.52
C PHE A 177 -1.99 1.03 7.38
N VAL A 178 -3.07 0.30 7.66
CA VAL A 178 -3.07 -0.87 8.52
C VAL A 178 -3.66 -2.05 7.77
N GLY A 179 -2.94 -3.17 7.73
CA GLY A 179 -3.49 -4.33 7.05
C GLY A 179 -2.49 -5.30 6.47
N ASP A 180 -2.93 -5.98 5.42
CA ASP A 180 -2.15 -6.92 4.64
C ASP A 180 -1.21 -6.26 3.62
N SER A 181 -0.71 -7.05 2.68
CA SER A 181 0.22 -6.59 1.65
C SER A 181 -0.40 -5.62 0.64
N LEU A 182 -1.73 -5.58 0.51
CA LEU A 182 -2.44 -4.61 -0.34
C LEU A 182 -2.54 -3.26 0.36
N ALA A 183 -2.68 -3.24 1.69
CA ALA A 183 -2.55 -2.02 2.50
C ALA A 183 -1.18 -1.37 2.26
N ARG A 184 -0.11 -2.17 2.31
CA ARG A 184 1.26 -1.72 2.01
C ARG A 184 1.39 -1.22 0.57
N ASN A 185 0.85 -1.96 -0.41
CA ASN A 185 0.93 -1.58 -1.82
C ASN A 185 0.27 -0.22 -2.07
N GLN A 186 -0.91 0.03 -1.48
CA GLN A 186 -1.58 1.33 -1.55
C GLN A 186 -0.77 2.44 -0.87
N ALA A 187 -0.22 2.16 0.31
CA ALA A 187 0.59 3.13 1.05
C ALA A 187 1.87 3.52 0.29
N GLU A 188 2.56 2.56 -0.32
CA GLU A 188 3.76 2.80 -1.10
C GLU A 188 3.47 3.60 -2.38
N SER A 189 2.33 3.35 -3.04
CA SER A 189 1.83 4.20 -4.13
C SER A 189 1.60 5.63 -3.64
N LEU A 190 0.93 5.82 -2.50
CA LEU A 190 0.70 7.16 -1.95
C LEU A 190 2.02 7.87 -1.65
N LEU A 191 2.98 7.18 -1.01
CA LEU A 191 4.30 7.75 -0.72
C LEU A 191 5.01 8.21 -2.00
N CYS A 192 4.93 7.44 -3.08
CA CYS A 192 5.49 7.85 -4.37
C CYS A 192 4.77 9.07 -4.98
N LEU A 193 3.45 9.08 -4.94
CA LEU A 193 2.64 10.21 -5.42
C LEU A 193 3.00 11.50 -4.64
N LEU A 194 3.12 11.42 -3.32
CA LEU A 194 3.50 12.56 -2.48
C LEU A 194 4.96 12.98 -2.68
N ALA A 195 5.87 12.02 -2.87
CA ALA A 195 7.30 12.26 -3.11
C ALA A 195 7.57 13.06 -4.38
N SER A 196 6.64 13.05 -5.35
CA SER A 196 6.72 13.91 -6.55
C SER A 196 6.63 15.41 -6.22
N ARG A 197 6.13 15.78 -5.03
CA ARG A 197 6.00 17.17 -4.55
C ARG A 197 6.88 17.48 -3.34
N SER A 198 6.95 16.60 -2.36
CA SER A 198 7.78 16.80 -1.16
C SER A 198 8.55 15.54 -0.86
N PRO A 199 9.88 15.60 -0.67
CA PRO A 199 10.65 14.42 -0.31
C PRO A 199 10.13 13.83 1.00
N THR A 200 10.19 12.50 1.08
CA THR A 200 9.83 11.73 2.26
C THR A 200 11.08 11.20 2.94
N GLU A 201 11.07 11.16 4.28
CA GLU A 201 12.14 10.61 5.11
C GLU A 201 11.63 9.39 5.87
N LEU A 202 12.30 8.24 5.79
CA LEU A 202 12.01 7.08 6.63
C LEU A 202 12.54 7.35 8.05
N VAL A 203 11.64 7.60 9.01
CA VAL A 203 11.99 7.97 10.38
C VAL A 203 11.86 6.82 11.39
N HIS A 204 11.18 5.75 11.00
CA HIS A 204 11.05 4.54 11.83
C HIS A 204 10.92 3.30 10.95
N ARG A 205 11.57 2.21 11.39
CA ARG A 205 11.40 0.87 10.84
C ARG A 205 11.47 -0.17 11.96
N ASP A 206 10.59 -1.15 11.93
CA ASP A 206 10.58 -2.32 12.82
C ASP A 206 10.03 -3.56 12.09
N GLY A 207 10.36 -4.73 12.62
CA GLY A 207 9.91 -6.04 12.13
C GLY A 207 10.67 -6.56 10.91
N GLU A 208 10.53 -7.87 10.67
CA GLU A 208 11.07 -8.51 9.47
C GLU A 208 10.48 -7.89 8.20
N GLU A 209 11.28 -7.83 7.13
CA GLU A 209 10.88 -7.24 5.84
C GLU A 209 10.29 -5.81 5.92
N ASN A 210 10.61 -5.05 6.97
CA ASN A 210 10.09 -3.70 7.20
C ASN A 210 8.57 -3.63 7.28
N ARG A 211 7.97 -4.60 7.97
CA ARG A 211 6.53 -4.69 8.25
C ARG A 211 5.95 -3.44 8.94
N PHE A 212 6.76 -2.70 9.70
CA PHE A 212 6.34 -1.46 10.35
C PHE A 212 7.25 -0.32 9.92
N ARG A 213 6.67 0.72 9.32
CA ARG A 213 7.42 1.88 8.82
C ARG A 213 6.69 3.18 9.13
N ARG A 214 7.44 4.25 9.36
CA ARG A 214 6.92 5.62 9.42
C ARG A 214 7.76 6.53 8.55
N PHE A 215 7.08 7.31 7.75
CA PHE A 215 7.62 8.28 6.82
C PHE A 215 7.21 9.68 7.24
N ALA A 216 8.12 10.64 7.16
CA ALA A 216 7.88 12.04 7.49
C ALA A 216 8.01 12.93 6.25
N PHE A 217 7.06 13.84 6.10
CA PHE A 217 7.11 14.97 5.16
C PHE A 217 7.34 16.25 5.97
N ARG A 218 8.61 16.62 6.11
CA ARG A 218 9.04 17.70 7.04
C ARG A 218 8.41 19.04 6.74
N GLU A 219 8.26 19.39 5.46
CA GLU A 219 7.62 20.64 5.00
C GLU A 219 6.19 20.79 5.55
N PHE A 220 5.47 19.68 5.72
CA PHE A 220 4.06 19.67 6.13
C PHE A 220 3.87 19.24 7.59
N ASN A 221 4.95 18.99 8.33
CA ASN A 221 4.89 18.37 9.66
C ASN A 221 3.94 17.15 9.69
N ALA A 222 4.05 16.32 8.66
CA ALA A 222 3.11 15.27 8.36
C ALA A 222 3.79 13.90 8.40
N THR A 223 3.04 12.86 8.77
CA THR A 223 3.57 11.49 8.76
C THR A 223 2.61 10.48 8.14
N VAL A 224 3.20 9.48 7.48
CA VAL A 224 2.49 8.32 6.92
C VAL A 224 3.12 7.05 7.48
N SER A 225 2.31 6.18 8.10
CA SER A 225 2.75 4.89 8.61
C SER A 225 2.20 3.73 7.80
N VAL A 226 2.99 2.66 7.71
CA VAL A 226 2.56 1.34 7.26
C VAL A 226 2.68 0.41 8.47
N LEU A 227 1.55 -0.17 8.89
CA LEU A 227 1.43 -1.04 10.06
C LEU A 227 0.89 -2.40 9.59
N TRP A 228 1.77 -3.39 9.56
CA TRP A 228 1.39 -4.74 9.18
C TRP A 228 0.46 -5.37 10.22
N SER A 229 -0.76 -5.69 9.79
CA SER A 229 -1.78 -6.38 10.58
C SER A 229 -2.75 -7.10 9.62
N PRO A 230 -2.34 -8.24 9.03
CA PRO A 230 -3.02 -8.83 7.87
C PRO A 230 -4.44 -9.32 8.15
N PHE A 231 -4.79 -9.51 9.42
CA PHE A 231 -6.13 -9.89 9.87
C PHE A 231 -6.84 -8.77 10.66
N LEU A 232 -6.16 -7.64 10.92
CA LEU A 232 -6.55 -6.53 11.83
C LEU A 232 -6.72 -6.91 13.31
N VAL A 233 -7.21 -8.12 13.57
CA VAL A 233 -7.29 -8.76 14.87
C VAL A 233 -5.96 -9.43 15.24
N LYS A 234 -5.83 -9.88 16.49
CA LYS A 234 -4.65 -10.61 16.93
C LYS A 234 -4.51 -11.89 16.11
N ALA A 235 -3.30 -12.13 15.61
CA ALA A 235 -3.00 -13.36 14.89
C ALA A 235 -1.56 -13.83 15.15
N THR A 236 -1.35 -15.13 15.03
CA THR A 236 -0.04 -15.76 14.88
C THR A 236 0.06 -16.24 13.44
N GLU A 237 0.95 -15.64 12.66
CA GLU A 237 1.16 -16.01 11.26
C GLU A 237 1.78 -17.40 11.13
N LYS A 238 1.45 -18.09 10.05
CA LYS A 238 2.08 -19.37 9.71
C LYS A 238 3.59 -19.19 9.51
N ALA A 239 4.37 -20.12 10.05
CA ALA A 239 5.81 -20.18 9.88
C ALA A 239 6.14 -21.41 9.03
N GLU A 240 5.98 -21.30 7.71
CA GLU A 240 6.14 -22.44 6.79
C GLU A 240 7.54 -23.09 6.88
N ARG A 241 8.58 -22.28 7.09
CA ARG A 241 9.96 -22.77 7.32
C ARG A 241 10.09 -23.67 8.55
N ALA A 242 9.20 -23.49 9.53
CA ALA A 242 9.10 -24.31 10.73
C ALA A 242 8.04 -25.41 10.62
N GLY A 243 7.47 -25.63 9.42
CA GLY A 243 6.42 -26.63 9.17
C GLY A 243 5.02 -26.22 9.63
N VAL A 244 4.83 -25.00 10.14
CA VAL A 244 3.51 -24.50 10.54
C VAL A 244 2.78 -23.99 9.31
N ARG A 245 1.64 -24.62 8.98
CA ARG A 245 0.89 -24.35 7.74
C ARG A 245 -0.30 -23.40 7.91
N HIS A 246 -0.79 -23.23 9.12
CA HIS A 246 -2.00 -22.46 9.41
C HIS A 246 -1.69 -21.17 10.16
N ASN A 247 -2.39 -20.10 9.80
CA ASN A 247 -2.47 -18.92 10.64
C ASN A 247 -3.41 -19.21 11.82
N HIS A 248 -3.11 -18.70 13.01
CA HIS A 248 -4.03 -18.72 14.15
C HIS A 248 -4.58 -17.32 14.35
N VAL A 249 -5.89 -17.14 14.20
CA VAL A 249 -6.55 -15.82 14.23
C VAL A 249 -7.50 -15.80 15.42
N PHE A 250 -7.42 -14.76 16.25
CA PHE A 250 -8.20 -14.65 17.49
C PHE A 250 -9.24 -13.54 17.33
N LEU A 251 -10.50 -13.90 17.10
CA LEU A 251 -11.61 -12.99 16.77
C LEU A 251 -12.10 -12.18 18.00
N ASP A 252 -11.68 -12.54 19.20
CA ASP A 252 -11.97 -11.88 20.48
C ASP A 252 -10.82 -10.99 20.99
N ALA A 253 -9.71 -10.90 20.25
CA ALA A 253 -8.55 -10.11 20.61
C ALA A 253 -8.05 -9.30 19.41
N PHE A 254 -7.51 -8.10 19.65
CA PHE A 254 -7.09 -7.20 18.59
C PHE A 254 -5.57 -7.07 18.52
N ASP A 255 -5.05 -6.66 17.36
CA ASP A 255 -3.62 -6.43 17.20
C ASP A 255 -3.21 -5.09 17.85
N GLU A 256 -2.67 -5.20 19.05
CA GLU A 256 -2.24 -4.05 19.84
C GLU A 256 -1.07 -3.28 19.21
N ARG A 257 -0.35 -3.83 18.22
CA ARG A 257 0.71 -3.07 17.53
C ARG A 257 0.15 -1.84 16.83
N TRP A 258 -1.10 -1.87 16.35
CA TRP A 258 -1.73 -0.71 15.73
C TRP A 258 -2.87 -0.14 16.57
N MET A 259 -3.66 -0.98 17.25
CA MET A 259 -4.80 -0.51 18.05
C MET A 259 -4.40 0.39 19.22
N SER A 260 -3.20 0.22 19.77
CA SER A 260 -2.65 1.11 20.81
C SER A 260 -2.29 2.51 20.29
N GLN A 261 -2.11 2.67 18.96
CA GLN A 261 -1.72 3.93 18.33
C GLN A 261 -2.92 4.79 17.89
N LEU A 262 -4.17 4.31 18.01
CA LEU A 262 -5.38 5.02 17.55
C LEU A 262 -5.51 6.46 18.07
N GLY A 263 -5.02 6.72 19.30
CA GLY A 263 -5.01 8.07 19.87
C GLY A 263 -4.14 9.06 19.07
N ALA A 264 -3.02 8.59 18.53
CA ALA A 264 -2.03 9.40 17.81
C ALA A 264 -2.29 9.50 16.29
N VAL A 265 -3.20 8.68 15.75
CA VAL A 265 -3.54 8.66 14.33
C VAL A 265 -4.73 9.58 14.06
N ASP A 266 -4.63 10.46 13.06
CA ASP A 266 -5.71 11.36 12.63
C ASP A 266 -6.61 10.70 11.57
N ALA A 267 -6.04 9.83 10.75
CA ALA A 267 -6.80 8.95 9.87
C ALA A 267 -6.14 7.58 9.68
N ALA A 268 -6.95 6.54 9.57
CA ALA A 268 -6.50 5.20 9.26
C ALA A 268 -7.13 4.67 7.97
N VAL A 269 -6.34 3.98 7.16
CA VAL A 269 -6.78 3.22 5.99
C VAL A 269 -6.54 1.75 6.29
N LEU A 270 -7.63 1.02 6.51
CA LEU A 270 -7.63 -0.40 6.84
C LEU A 270 -7.79 -1.21 5.54
N SER A 271 -7.01 -2.27 5.36
CA SER A 271 -7.19 -3.23 4.26
C SER A 271 -6.97 -4.65 4.75
N VAL A 272 -7.92 -5.53 4.45
CA VAL A 272 -7.96 -6.91 4.95
C VAL A 272 -8.68 -7.80 3.96
N GLY A 273 -8.18 -9.03 3.79
CA GLY A 273 -8.92 -10.05 3.05
C GLY A 273 -8.06 -11.19 2.53
N HIS A 274 -6.97 -10.91 1.84
CA HIS A 274 -6.18 -11.95 1.14
C HIS A 274 -5.66 -13.03 2.08
N TRP A 275 -5.37 -12.67 3.33
CA TRP A 275 -4.88 -13.59 4.33
C TRP A 275 -5.92 -14.57 4.88
N PHE A 276 -7.22 -14.24 4.76
CA PHE A 276 -8.31 -15.17 5.05
C PHE A 276 -8.48 -16.25 3.97
N LEU A 277 -7.92 -16.03 2.77
CA LEU A 277 -7.89 -17.04 1.71
C LEU A 277 -6.85 -18.13 1.97
N LEU A 278 -5.90 -17.88 2.88
CA LEU A 278 -4.85 -18.81 3.26
C LEU A 278 -5.31 -19.73 4.40
N PRO A 279 -4.70 -20.92 4.57
CA PRO A 279 -5.04 -21.82 5.66
C PRO A 279 -5.04 -21.12 7.03
N GLY A 280 -6.11 -21.32 7.79
CA GLY A 280 -6.37 -20.56 9.02
C GLY A 280 -7.24 -21.29 10.02
N VAL A 281 -6.86 -21.20 11.29
CA VAL A 281 -7.65 -21.66 12.45
C VAL A 281 -8.13 -20.43 13.21
N TYR A 282 -9.45 -20.31 13.36
CA TYR A 282 -10.09 -19.14 13.94
C TYR A 282 -10.58 -19.45 15.35
N HIS A 283 -10.18 -18.62 16.31
CA HIS A 283 -10.44 -18.76 17.73
C HIS A 283 -11.39 -17.66 18.22
N ASP A 284 -12.31 -17.99 19.10
CA ASP A 284 -13.19 -17.04 19.79
C ASP A 284 -13.49 -17.55 21.21
N GLY A 285 -13.24 -16.74 22.24
CA GLY A 285 -13.39 -17.14 23.63
C GLY A 285 -12.54 -18.35 24.01
N GLY A 286 -11.36 -18.49 23.42
CA GLY A 286 -10.45 -19.64 23.61
C GLY A 286 -10.90 -20.95 22.95
N ARG A 287 -11.92 -20.93 22.08
CA ARG A 287 -12.41 -22.10 21.34
C ARG A 287 -12.16 -21.94 19.84
N VAL A 288 -11.88 -23.04 19.14
CA VAL A 288 -11.88 -23.03 17.67
C VAL A 288 -13.32 -22.95 17.17
N VAL A 289 -13.64 -21.92 16.40
CA VAL A 289 -14.99 -21.66 15.86
C VAL A 289 -15.09 -21.85 14.36
N ALA A 290 -13.98 -21.75 13.64
CA ALA A 290 -13.89 -21.97 12.21
C ALA A 290 -12.47 -22.43 11.85
N CYS A 291 -12.34 -23.08 10.70
CA CYS A 291 -11.09 -23.61 10.19
C CYS A 291 -11.16 -23.68 8.66
N HIS A 292 -10.20 -23.07 7.96
CA HIS A 292 -10.15 -23.00 6.50
C HIS A 292 -8.87 -23.67 6.00
N ASP A 293 -9.00 -24.52 4.99
CA ASP A 293 -7.96 -25.38 4.40
C ASP A 293 -7.14 -26.12 5.46
N CYS A 294 -7.84 -26.86 6.32
CA CYS A 294 -7.23 -27.49 7.49
C CYS A 294 -7.58 -28.97 7.67
N ALA A 295 -7.74 -29.68 6.54
CA ALA A 295 -8.06 -31.11 6.53
C ALA A 295 -7.04 -32.01 7.26
N ASP A 296 -5.81 -31.53 7.47
CA ASP A 296 -4.80 -32.21 8.28
C ASP A 296 -4.97 -32.00 9.79
N LEU A 297 -5.82 -31.05 10.19
CA LEU A 297 -6.25 -30.87 11.57
C LEU A 297 -7.54 -31.65 11.80
N ASN A 298 -7.73 -32.18 13.01
CA ASN A 298 -8.98 -32.83 13.40
C ASN A 298 -10.05 -31.79 13.76
N HIS A 299 -10.21 -30.78 12.91
CA HIS A 299 -11.20 -29.70 13.00
C HIS A 299 -12.22 -29.84 11.88
N THR A 300 -13.42 -29.29 12.10
CA THR A 300 -14.43 -29.21 11.04
C THR A 300 -14.04 -28.08 10.08
N GLU A 301 -13.84 -28.42 8.81
CA GLU A 301 -13.64 -27.46 7.74
C GLU A 301 -14.87 -26.56 7.59
N THR A 302 -14.64 -25.26 7.48
CA THR A 302 -15.66 -24.21 7.33
C THR A 302 -15.16 -23.18 6.33
N ASP A 303 -16.06 -22.45 5.67
CA ASP A 303 -15.63 -21.28 4.92
C ASP A 303 -15.02 -20.19 5.82
N PHE A 304 -14.16 -19.34 5.23
CA PHE A 304 -13.55 -18.22 5.94
C PHE A 304 -14.45 -16.97 6.01
N PHE A 305 -15.57 -16.91 5.28
CA PHE A 305 -16.38 -15.69 5.16
C PHE A 305 -16.98 -15.28 6.51
N GLY A 306 -17.41 -16.26 7.32
CA GLY A 306 -17.87 -16.01 8.68
C GLY A 306 -16.80 -15.36 9.56
N ALA A 307 -15.57 -15.91 9.55
CA ALA A 307 -14.45 -15.38 10.32
C ALA A 307 -13.99 -14.01 9.81
N PHE A 308 -13.99 -13.79 8.49
CA PHE A 308 -13.69 -12.51 7.87
C PHE A 308 -14.69 -11.43 8.30
N ARG A 309 -16.00 -11.74 8.23
CA ARG A 309 -17.06 -10.85 8.70
C ARG A 309 -16.90 -10.49 10.16
N ASP A 310 -16.68 -11.48 11.01
CA ASP A 310 -16.49 -11.25 12.44
C ASP A 310 -15.26 -10.36 12.72
N ALA A 311 -14.13 -10.63 12.08
CA ALA A 311 -12.93 -9.82 12.22
C ALA A 311 -13.16 -8.35 11.82
N VAL A 312 -13.81 -8.11 10.67
CA VAL A 312 -14.09 -6.76 10.17
C VAL A 312 -15.06 -6.01 11.10
N HIS A 313 -16.21 -6.61 11.42
CA HIS A 313 -17.22 -5.96 12.26
C HIS A 313 -16.71 -5.68 13.67
N ARG A 314 -16.02 -6.65 14.30
CA ARG A 314 -15.46 -6.49 15.65
C ARG A 314 -14.34 -5.46 15.67
N THR A 315 -13.51 -5.40 14.62
CA THR A 315 -12.47 -4.37 14.50
C THR A 315 -13.06 -2.96 14.49
N LEU A 316 -14.07 -2.70 13.65
CA LEU A 316 -14.69 -1.36 13.60
C LEU A 316 -15.41 -1.02 14.92
N ALA A 317 -16.09 -1.98 15.53
CA ALA A 317 -16.72 -1.81 16.84
C ALA A 317 -15.69 -1.48 17.93
N GLU A 318 -14.53 -2.14 17.94
CA GLU A 318 -13.47 -1.86 18.90
C GLU A 318 -12.82 -0.48 18.67
N VAL A 319 -12.60 -0.09 17.42
CA VAL A 319 -12.12 1.26 17.08
C VAL A 319 -13.10 2.31 17.60
N ALA A 320 -14.41 2.13 17.39
CA ALA A 320 -15.43 3.02 17.91
C ALA A 320 -15.42 3.08 19.44
N ARG A 321 -15.31 1.92 20.11
CA ARG A 321 -15.25 1.81 21.57
C ARG A 321 -14.03 2.53 22.16
N ARG A 322 -12.84 2.35 21.58
CA ARG A 322 -11.60 3.01 22.03
C ARG A 322 -11.63 4.51 21.79
N HIS A 323 -12.23 4.96 20.68
CA HIS A 323 -12.41 6.37 20.41
C HIS A 323 -13.39 7.04 21.39
N GLY A 324 -14.55 6.42 21.62
CA GLY A 324 -15.57 6.96 22.54
C GLY A 324 -15.12 7.05 24.00
N GLY A 325 -14.19 6.20 24.43
CA GLY A 325 -13.56 6.28 25.75
C GLY A 325 -12.53 7.42 25.90
N GLY A 326 -12.14 8.08 24.80
CA GLY A 326 -11.06 9.06 24.74
C GLY A 326 -11.46 10.53 24.91
N GLY A 327 -12.74 10.82 25.19
CA GLY A 327 -13.30 12.13 25.53
C GLY A 327 -12.55 13.35 24.98
N GLY A 328 -12.93 13.86 23.81
CA GLY A 328 -12.29 15.08 23.33
C GLY A 328 -12.88 15.70 22.08
N ALA A 329 -13.28 16.97 22.22
CA ALA A 329 -13.50 17.92 21.16
C ALA A 329 -12.21 18.09 20.34
N GLY A 330 -12.19 17.53 19.14
CA GLY A 330 -11.10 17.60 18.18
C GLY A 330 -11.65 17.57 16.75
N GLU A 331 -10.76 17.67 15.77
CA GLU A 331 -11.14 17.45 14.37
C GLU A 331 -11.65 16.01 14.19
N GLU A 332 -12.67 15.83 13.34
CA GLU A 332 -13.23 14.51 13.04
C GLU A 332 -12.13 13.58 12.50
N LYS A 333 -11.93 12.42 13.14
CA LYS A 333 -11.03 11.38 12.65
C LYS A 333 -11.71 10.54 11.58
N VAL A 334 -10.94 10.02 10.63
CA VAL A 334 -11.46 9.17 9.56
C VAL A 334 -10.84 7.78 9.60
N VAL A 335 -11.68 6.75 9.60
CA VAL A 335 -11.26 5.36 9.41
C VAL A 335 -11.88 4.84 8.13
N ALA A 336 -11.08 4.80 7.07
CA ALA A 336 -11.46 4.24 5.79
C ALA A 336 -11.14 2.74 5.77
N LEU A 337 -12.09 1.89 5.39
CA LEU A 337 -11.87 0.46 5.16
C LEU A 337 -11.95 0.19 3.65
N THR A 338 -10.82 -0.19 3.07
CA THR A 338 -10.71 -0.54 1.66
C THR A 338 -11.42 -1.86 1.39
N THR A 339 -12.30 -1.88 0.39
CA THR A 339 -12.96 -3.13 -0.02
C THR A 339 -11.97 -4.07 -0.71
N PHE A 340 -12.32 -5.35 -0.83
CA PHE A 340 -11.42 -6.39 -1.34
C PHE A 340 -10.83 -6.05 -2.73
N SER A 341 -9.51 -6.08 -2.87
CA SER A 341 -8.79 -5.90 -4.14
C SER A 341 -8.67 -7.24 -4.87
N PRO A 342 -9.33 -7.46 -6.04
CA PRO A 342 -9.34 -8.77 -6.68
C PRO A 342 -7.99 -9.19 -7.26
N ALA A 343 -7.75 -10.50 -7.26
CA ALA A 343 -6.68 -11.14 -8.03
C ALA A 343 -7.18 -11.58 -9.41
N HIS A 344 -6.29 -11.69 -10.39
CA HIS A 344 -6.65 -12.05 -11.77
C HIS A 344 -5.91 -13.27 -12.31
N PHE A 345 -5.92 -14.37 -11.54
CA PHE A 345 -5.32 -15.63 -11.99
C PHE A 345 -6.12 -16.30 -13.14
N GLU A 346 -5.41 -16.65 -14.21
CA GLU A 346 -5.84 -17.51 -15.32
C GLU A 346 -5.00 -18.80 -15.28
N GLY A 347 -5.50 -19.82 -14.57
CA GLY A 347 -4.77 -21.07 -14.32
C GLY A 347 -3.84 -21.01 -13.10
N ASP A 348 -2.84 -21.89 -13.07
CA ASP A 348 -1.91 -22.00 -11.94
C ASP A 348 -0.97 -20.79 -11.86
N TRP A 349 -0.68 -20.36 -10.63
CA TRP A 349 0.08 -19.14 -10.31
C TRP A 349 1.53 -19.13 -10.86
N ASP A 350 2.10 -20.30 -11.13
CA ASP A 350 3.47 -20.52 -11.58
C ASP A 350 3.58 -20.77 -13.10
N LYS A 351 2.50 -20.56 -13.86
CA LYS A 351 2.49 -20.66 -15.32
C LYS A 351 2.75 -19.31 -15.98
N SER A 352 3.44 -19.29 -17.12
CA SER A 352 3.78 -18.05 -17.85
C SER A 352 2.58 -17.18 -18.26
N GLY A 353 1.37 -17.73 -18.25
CA GLY A 353 0.12 -17.05 -18.59
C GLY A 353 -0.83 -16.80 -17.41
N ALA A 354 -0.34 -16.77 -16.16
CA ALA A 354 -1.22 -16.69 -15.00
C ALA A 354 -2.01 -15.37 -14.87
N CYS A 355 -1.59 -14.25 -15.47
CA CYS A 355 -2.43 -13.05 -15.64
C CYS A 355 -1.98 -12.29 -16.89
N PRO A 356 -2.38 -12.74 -18.10
CA PRO A 356 -1.72 -12.36 -19.35
C PRO A 356 -2.33 -11.10 -20.00
N LYS A 357 -3.47 -10.62 -19.49
CA LYS A 357 -4.20 -9.49 -20.08
C LYS A 357 -3.37 -8.21 -19.97
N LYS A 358 -3.40 -7.42 -21.04
CA LYS A 358 -2.61 -6.16 -21.16
C LYS A 358 -3.50 -4.92 -21.29
N ARG A 359 -4.82 -5.09 -21.14
CA ARG A 359 -5.81 -4.01 -21.16
C ARG A 359 -6.89 -4.27 -20.11
N PRO A 360 -7.56 -3.20 -19.62
CA PRO A 360 -8.74 -3.32 -18.78
C PRO A 360 -9.85 -4.10 -19.47
N TYR A 361 -10.70 -4.72 -18.66
CA TYR A 361 -12.00 -5.21 -19.12
C TYR A 361 -12.91 -4.05 -19.50
N ARG A 362 -13.74 -4.24 -20.53
CA ARG A 362 -14.81 -3.30 -20.86
C ARG A 362 -15.97 -3.44 -19.86
N PRO A 363 -16.82 -2.40 -19.71
CA PRO A 363 -18.06 -2.52 -18.96
C PRO A 363 -18.87 -3.75 -19.42
N GLY A 364 -19.24 -4.61 -18.47
CA GLY A 364 -19.99 -5.85 -18.73
C GLY A 364 -19.16 -7.06 -19.17
N GLU A 365 -17.85 -6.92 -19.44
CA GLU A 365 -17.00 -8.05 -19.87
C GLU A 365 -16.62 -8.98 -18.71
N LYS A 366 -16.56 -8.45 -17.49
CA LYS A 366 -16.21 -9.19 -16.27
C LYS A 366 -17.15 -8.80 -15.13
N GLY A 367 -17.92 -9.78 -14.66
CA GLY A 367 -18.66 -9.68 -13.40
C GLY A 367 -17.75 -9.94 -12.18
N LEU A 368 -18.19 -9.50 -11.00
CA LEU A 368 -17.56 -9.90 -9.75
C LEU A 368 -17.81 -11.39 -9.49
N GLY A 369 -16.77 -12.11 -9.07
CA GLY A 369 -16.93 -13.46 -8.55
C GLY A 369 -17.62 -13.44 -7.18
N TYR A 370 -18.02 -14.62 -6.71
CA TYR A 370 -18.69 -14.76 -5.41
C TYR A 370 -17.83 -14.23 -4.27
N THR A 371 -16.55 -14.60 -4.23
CA THR A 371 -15.60 -14.16 -3.20
C THR A 371 -15.44 -12.64 -3.17
N GLU A 372 -15.20 -12.01 -4.33
CA GLU A 372 -15.06 -10.56 -4.41
C GLU A 372 -16.34 -9.85 -3.98
N ALA A 373 -17.50 -10.35 -4.40
CA ALA A 373 -18.80 -9.77 -4.06
C ALA A 373 -19.10 -9.89 -2.56
N GLU A 374 -18.84 -11.05 -1.95
CA GLU A 374 -19.14 -11.31 -0.54
C GLU A 374 -18.20 -10.56 0.40
N MET A 375 -16.91 -10.50 0.07
CA MET A 375 -15.94 -9.73 0.87
C MET A 375 -16.18 -8.21 0.74
N ARG A 376 -16.49 -7.71 -0.46
CA ARG A 376 -16.92 -6.31 -0.64
C ARG A 376 -18.17 -5.99 0.17
N ARG A 377 -19.20 -6.85 0.09
CA ARG A 377 -20.45 -6.68 0.82
C ARG A 377 -20.20 -6.56 2.32
N THR A 378 -19.42 -7.48 2.88
CA THR A 378 -19.04 -7.49 4.29
C THR A 378 -18.42 -6.16 4.73
N VAL A 379 -17.46 -5.63 3.96
CA VAL A 379 -16.82 -4.34 4.26
C VAL A 379 -17.84 -3.19 4.22
N VAL A 380 -18.67 -3.11 3.18
CA VAL A 380 -19.67 -2.05 3.03
C VAL A 380 -20.73 -2.12 4.13
N GLU A 381 -21.20 -3.30 4.50
CA GLU A 381 -22.16 -3.51 5.57
C GLU A 381 -21.56 -3.18 6.94
N ALA A 382 -20.31 -3.57 7.21
CA ALA A 382 -19.64 -3.24 8.46
C ALA A 382 -19.44 -1.73 8.63
N VAL A 383 -19.00 -1.03 7.59
CA VAL A 383 -18.88 0.43 7.60
C VAL A 383 -20.24 1.07 7.82
N ARG A 384 -21.29 0.61 7.13
CA ARG A 384 -22.65 1.12 7.30
C ARG A 384 -23.15 0.91 8.74
N ALA A 385 -22.87 -0.24 9.33
CA ALA A 385 -23.25 -0.55 10.71
C ALA A 385 -22.47 0.30 11.74
N ALA A 386 -21.21 0.66 11.44
CA ALA A 386 -20.39 1.52 12.30
C ALA A 386 -20.66 3.02 12.09
N ALA A 387 -21.31 3.41 10.99
CA ALA A 387 -21.60 4.81 10.68
C ALA A 387 -22.46 5.45 11.78
N GLY A 388 -22.01 6.59 12.29
CA GLY A 388 -22.71 7.31 13.36
C GLY A 388 -22.70 6.61 14.73
N SER A 389 -21.94 5.53 14.90
CA SER A 389 -21.86 4.80 16.18
C SER A 389 -21.16 5.58 17.30
N VAL A 390 -20.31 6.54 16.94
CA VAL A 390 -19.57 7.40 17.87
C VAL A 390 -19.35 8.78 17.26
N SER A 391 -19.46 9.84 18.05
CA SER A 391 -19.23 11.22 17.61
C SER A 391 -17.73 11.50 17.47
N GLY A 392 -17.34 12.32 16.48
CA GLY A 392 -15.94 12.69 16.25
C GLY A 392 -15.10 11.67 15.46
N LEU A 393 -15.71 10.55 15.04
CA LEU A 393 -15.08 9.54 14.21
C LEU A 393 -16.03 9.11 13.07
N ARG A 394 -15.54 9.20 11.84
CA ARG A 394 -16.23 8.79 10.64
C ARG A 394 -15.64 7.52 10.07
N PHE A 395 -16.48 6.50 9.91
CA PHE A 395 -16.16 5.30 9.15
C PHE A 395 -16.56 5.49 7.69
N ALA A 396 -15.69 5.11 6.76
CA ALA A 396 -15.95 5.18 5.33
C ALA A 396 -15.49 3.92 4.61
N ALA A 397 -16.21 3.52 3.57
CA ALA A 397 -15.79 2.44 2.70
C ALA A 397 -14.99 3.07 1.55
N LEU A 398 -13.74 2.67 1.41
CA LEU A 398 -12.95 2.97 0.22
C LEU A 398 -13.24 1.86 -0.81
N ASP A 399 -14.36 2.00 -1.53
CA ASP A 399 -14.89 0.96 -2.41
C ASP A 399 -14.17 0.92 -3.75
N VAL A 400 -13.20 0.01 -3.85
CA VAL A 400 -12.32 -0.16 -5.02
C VAL A 400 -12.53 -1.50 -5.71
N THR A 401 -13.36 -2.39 -5.18
CA THR A 401 -13.44 -3.77 -5.66
C THR A 401 -13.90 -3.83 -7.12
N ALA A 402 -14.95 -3.10 -7.47
CA ALA A 402 -15.52 -3.13 -8.82
C ALA A 402 -14.55 -2.55 -9.87
N LEU A 403 -13.93 -1.41 -9.58
CA LEU A 403 -12.97 -0.79 -10.50
C LEU A 403 -11.68 -1.61 -10.61
N ALA A 404 -11.21 -2.22 -9.53
CA ALA A 404 -10.01 -3.06 -9.53
C ALA A 404 -10.24 -4.38 -10.28
N ASN A 405 -11.44 -4.97 -10.20
CA ASN A 405 -11.85 -6.16 -10.97
C ASN A 405 -11.80 -5.94 -12.49
N LEU A 406 -11.78 -4.69 -12.95
CA LEU A 406 -11.69 -4.35 -14.36
C LEU A 406 -10.24 -4.15 -14.82
N ARG A 407 -9.24 -4.35 -13.96
CA ARG A 407 -7.82 -4.03 -14.23
C ARG A 407 -6.87 -5.23 -14.23
N PRO A 408 -7.16 -6.34 -14.92
CA PRO A 408 -6.24 -7.48 -14.97
C PRO A 408 -4.86 -7.12 -15.55
N ASP A 409 -4.77 -6.01 -16.29
CA ASP A 409 -3.55 -5.47 -16.87
C ASP A 409 -2.58 -4.82 -15.88
N GLY A 410 -3.02 -4.51 -14.67
CA GLY A 410 -2.22 -3.75 -13.72
C GLY A 410 -1.32 -4.56 -12.79
N HIS A 411 -1.37 -5.89 -12.86
CA HIS A 411 -0.58 -6.77 -11.98
C HIS A 411 0.86 -6.93 -12.44
N PRO A 412 1.84 -7.15 -11.54
CA PRO A 412 3.21 -7.50 -11.92
C PRO A 412 3.31 -8.70 -12.84
N GLY A 413 2.46 -9.71 -12.63
CA GLY A 413 2.55 -10.99 -13.30
C GLY A 413 3.97 -11.55 -13.12
N PRO A 414 4.68 -11.90 -14.20
CA PRO A 414 6.03 -12.46 -14.10
C PRO A 414 7.08 -11.40 -13.75
N TYR A 415 6.80 -10.10 -13.91
CA TYR A 415 7.78 -9.01 -13.76
C TYR A 415 8.00 -8.57 -12.31
N MET A 416 7.94 -9.51 -11.37
CA MET A 416 8.35 -9.33 -9.98
C MET A 416 9.88 -9.29 -9.80
N ARG A 417 10.64 -9.66 -10.83
CA ARG A 417 12.10 -9.62 -10.86
C ARG A 417 12.58 -9.36 -12.28
N LYS A 418 13.82 -8.93 -12.42
CA LYS A 418 14.48 -8.78 -13.74
C LYS A 418 14.56 -10.12 -14.46
N ASP A 419 14.42 -10.06 -15.77
CA ASP A 419 14.56 -11.21 -16.69
C ASP A 419 13.74 -12.44 -16.25
N PRO A 420 12.42 -12.32 -16.05
CA PRO A 420 11.63 -13.39 -15.44
C PRO A 420 11.53 -14.67 -16.28
N PHE A 421 11.87 -14.57 -17.57
CA PHE A 421 11.93 -15.69 -18.53
C PHE A 421 13.36 -16.15 -18.85
N GLY A 422 14.39 -15.52 -18.27
CA GLY A 422 15.79 -15.92 -18.45
C GLY A 422 16.07 -17.29 -17.81
N GLY A 423 16.90 -18.11 -18.46
CA GLY A 423 17.40 -19.37 -17.88
C GLY A 423 16.52 -20.62 -18.06
N GLY A 424 15.49 -20.61 -18.90
CA GLY A 424 14.66 -21.80 -19.18
C GLY A 424 13.44 -21.98 -18.26
N GLY A 425 13.05 -20.92 -17.55
CA GLY A 425 11.86 -20.88 -16.69
C GLY A 425 12.22 -21.01 -15.22
N GLY A 426 12.10 -19.91 -14.48
CA GLY A 426 12.20 -19.90 -13.03
C GLY A 426 13.63 -20.05 -12.53
N GLU A 427 13.87 -19.69 -11.27
CA GLU A 427 15.16 -19.92 -10.58
C GLU A 427 15.54 -21.42 -10.53
N THR A 428 14.60 -22.30 -10.87
CA THR A 428 14.64 -23.76 -10.71
C THR A 428 14.88 -24.53 -12.01
N GLY A 429 14.80 -23.89 -13.19
CA GLY A 429 14.96 -24.58 -14.48
C GLY A 429 13.87 -25.62 -14.78
N ASP A 430 12.77 -25.62 -14.02
CA ASP A 430 11.63 -26.53 -14.11
C ASP A 430 10.51 -25.98 -15.01
N GLY A 431 10.76 -24.86 -15.70
CA GLY A 431 9.79 -24.21 -16.57
C GLY A 431 8.77 -23.33 -15.83
N ARG A 432 8.83 -23.23 -14.50
CA ARG A 432 7.93 -22.39 -13.72
C ARG A 432 8.26 -20.92 -13.84
N VAL A 433 7.25 -20.07 -13.94
CA VAL A 433 7.40 -18.62 -13.92
C VAL A 433 6.49 -18.12 -12.81
N PRO A 434 7.01 -17.81 -11.61
CA PRO A 434 6.21 -17.23 -10.54
C PRO A 434 5.51 -15.95 -11.02
N ASN A 435 4.21 -15.85 -10.80
CA ASN A 435 3.44 -14.63 -11.07
C ASN A 435 2.85 -14.05 -9.81
N ASP A 436 2.82 -12.73 -9.76
CA ASP A 436 1.99 -11.98 -8.84
C ASP A 436 0.82 -11.35 -9.60
N CYS A 437 -0.34 -11.98 -9.45
CA CYS A 437 -1.60 -11.52 -9.99
C CYS A 437 -2.52 -10.98 -8.88
N VAL A 438 -1.93 -10.59 -7.74
CA VAL A 438 -2.61 -10.11 -6.52
C VAL A 438 -2.30 -8.63 -6.31
N HIS A 439 -1.02 -8.27 -6.25
CA HIS A 439 -0.58 -6.90 -6.04
C HIS A 439 -0.58 -6.10 -7.35
N TRP A 440 -0.38 -4.80 -7.24
CA TRP A 440 -0.39 -3.87 -8.35
C TRP A 440 1.01 -3.36 -8.68
N CYS A 441 1.33 -3.25 -9.97
CA CYS A 441 2.47 -2.49 -10.43
C CYS A 441 2.38 -1.04 -9.96
N MET A 442 3.54 -0.44 -9.70
CA MET A 442 3.65 0.97 -9.33
C MET A 442 4.62 1.70 -10.27
N PRO A 443 4.20 2.78 -10.95
CA PRO A 443 2.84 3.35 -11.00
C PRO A 443 1.82 2.41 -11.66
N GLY A 444 0.52 2.54 -11.34
CA GLY A 444 -0.50 1.61 -11.82
C GLY A 444 -1.89 1.81 -11.21
N PRO A 445 -2.80 0.82 -11.28
CA PRO A 445 -4.20 0.99 -10.84
C PRO A 445 -4.36 1.42 -9.38
N VAL A 446 -3.42 1.01 -8.52
CA VAL A 446 -3.41 1.37 -7.09
C VAL A 446 -3.30 2.88 -6.87
N ASP A 447 -2.80 3.65 -7.84
CA ASP A 447 -2.73 5.11 -7.77
C ASP A 447 -4.15 5.72 -7.74
N THR A 448 -5.10 5.12 -8.47
CA THR A 448 -6.52 5.53 -8.43
C THR A 448 -7.16 5.26 -7.07
N PHE A 449 -6.69 4.28 -6.30
CA PHE A 449 -7.20 4.06 -4.95
C PHE A 449 -6.87 5.25 -4.06
N ASN A 450 -5.72 5.89 -4.29
CA ASN A 450 -5.29 7.11 -3.60
C ASN A 450 -6.00 8.38 -4.12
N GLU A 451 -6.44 8.41 -5.38
CA GLU A 451 -7.36 9.44 -5.88
C GLU A 451 -8.69 9.41 -5.13
N ILE A 452 -9.28 8.22 -4.97
CA ILE A 452 -10.53 8.04 -4.24
C ILE A 452 -10.32 8.31 -2.75
N LEU A 453 -9.21 7.83 -2.16
CA LEU A 453 -8.88 8.09 -0.77
C LEU A 453 -8.86 9.59 -0.44
N LEU A 454 -8.30 10.43 -1.31
CA LEU A 454 -8.31 11.89 -1.11
C LEU A 454 -9.73 12.44 -1.03
N GLN A 455 -10.68 11.88 -1.77
CA GLN A 455 -12.09 12.27 -1.69
C GLN A 455 -12.76 11.70 -0.43
N THR A 456 -12.39 10.48 -0.02
CA THR A 456 -12.90 9.83 1.18
C THR A 456 -12.48 10.55 2.47
N LEU A 457 -11.26 11.09 2.50
CA LEU A 457 -10.68 11.78 3.66
C LEU A 457 -11.16 13.22 3.84
N ARG A 458 -11.76 13.80 2.80
CA ARG A 458 -12.31 15.17 2.83
C ARG A 458 -13.68 15.23 3.49
#